data_AF-A0A1X6ZWL8-F1
#
_entry.id   AF-A0A1X6ZWL8-F1
#
_cell.length_a   1.000
_cell.length_b   1.000
_cell.length_c   1.000
_cell.angle_alpha   90.00
_cell.angle_beta   90.00
_cell.angle_gamma   90.00
#
_symmetry.space_group_name_H-M   'P 1'
#
loop_
_entity.id
_entity.type
_entity.pdbx_description
1 polymer ?
#
loop_
_entity_poly.entity_id
_entity_poly.type
_entity_poly.pdbx_seq_one_letter_code
_entity_poly.pdbx_strand_id
1 'polypeptide(L)'
;MPNRARSPLKKNAESKFPVRVRIKTPELGYGRKLDEMFDWLNCEVGQNNYVWVSDRQPGHDASAVYLRSLDDAQKLVECFELELLFLEELKLV
;
A
#
# COMPACT_ATOMS: atom_id res chain seq x y z
N MET A 1 -3.06 24.42 14.74
CA MET A 1 -3.03 22.93 14.71
C MET A 1 -3.25 22.50 13.27
N PRO A 2 -2.28 21.91 12.55
CA PRO A 2 -2.58 21.40 11.22
C PRO A 2 -3.58 20.25 11.39
N ASN A 3 -4.78 20.46 10.87
CA ASN A 3 -5.82 19.46 10.73
C ASN A 3 -5.18 18.25 10.03
N ARG A 4 -5.25 17.04 10.61
CA ARG A 4 -4.90 15.77 9.93
C ARG A 4 -5.93 15.53 8.83
N ALA A 5 -5.97 16.41 7.82
CA ALA A 5 -6.64 16.11 6.59
C ALA A 5 -5.98 14.84 6.06
N ARG A 6 -6.77 13.79 5.83
CA ARG A 6 -6.30 12.61 5.07
C ARG A 6 -5.54 13.15 3.87
N SER A 7 -4.27 12.75 3.73
CA SER A 7 -3.42 13.23 2.65
C SER A 7 -4.23 13.20 1.34
N PRO A 8 -4.27 14.29 0.55
CA PRO A 8 -5.01 14.33 -0.71
C PRO A 8 -4.71 13.12 -1.61
N LEU A 9 -3.48 12.61 -1.52
CA LEU A 9 -3.03 11.39 -2.20
C LEU A 9 -3.84 10.15 -1.79
N LYS A 10 -4.13 9.97 -0.50
CA LYS A 10 -4.92 8.84 0.02
C LYS A 10 -6.36 8.87 -0.50
N LYS A 11 -7.00 10.05 -0.46
CA LYS A 11 -8.37 10.22 -0.99
C LYS A 11 -8.43 9.97 -2.50
N ASN A 12 -7.46 10.48 -3.24
CA ASN A 12 -7.37 10.26 -4.69
C ASN A 12 -7.08 8.80 -5.04
N ALA A 13 -6.33 8.09 -4.19
CA ALA A 13 -6.08 6.68 -4.39
C ALA A 13 -7.35 5.85 -4.14
N GLU A 14 -8.07 6.13 -3.04
CA GLU A 14 -9.35 5.47 -2.71
C GLU A 14 -10.40 5.59 -3.81
N SER A 15 -10.40 6.67 -4.60
CA SER A 15 -11.33 6.86 -5.71
C SER A 15 -10.87 6.29 -7.06
N LYS A 16 -9.59 5.89 -7.19
CA LYS A 16 -9.00 5.41 -8.44
C LYS A 16 -8.61 3.94 -8.43
N PHE A 17 -8.37 3.40 -7.25
CA PHE A 17 -7.85 2.06 -7.04
C PHE A 17 -8.86 1.26 -6.21
N PRO A 18 -9.47 0.22 -6.80
CA PRO A 18 -10.45 -0.62 -6.12
C PRO A 18 -9.84 -1.56 -5.08
N VAL A 19 -8.51 -1.70 -4.98
CA VAL A 19 -7.89 -2.61 -4.00
C VAL A 19 -6.99 -1.81 -3.06
N ARG A 20 -7.12 -2.06 -1.76
CA ARG A 20 -6.26 -1.52 -0.71
C ARG A 20 -5.66 -2.64 0.12
N VAL A 21 -4.35 -2.70 0.13
CA VAL A 21 -3.55 -3.60 0.97
C VAL A 21 -2.94 -2.79 2.10
N ARG A 22 -3.07 -3.25 3.34
CA ARG A 22 -2.36 -2.71 4.48
C ARG A 22 -1.38 -3.72 5.01
N ILE A 23 -0.14 -3.27 5.11
CA ILE A 23 1.00 -4.09 5.46
C ILE A 23 1.62 -3.47 6.70
N LYS A 24 1.97 -4.32 7.67
CA LYS A 24 2.66 -3.85 8.86
C LYS A 24 4.10 -3.49 8.49
N THR A 25 4.51 -2.29 8.88
CA THR A 25 5.90 -1.88 8.73
C THR A 25 6.71 -2.49 9.88
N PRO A 26 7.80 -3.22 9.62
CA PRO A 26 8.70 -3.71 10.67
C PRO A 26 9.24 -2.54 11.52
N GLU A 27 9.58 -2.78 12.79
CA GLU A 27 10.07 -1.72 13.69
C GLU A 27 11.33 -1.00 13.16
N LEU A 28 12.18 -1.71 12.41
CA LEU A 28 13.38 -1.17 11.77
C LEU A 28 13.11 -0.55 10.40
N GLY A 29 11.85 -0.53 9.96
CA GLY A 29 11.45 -0.17 8.60
C GLY A 29 11.79 -1.25 7.56
N TYR A 30 11.52 -0.94 6.30
CA TYR A 30 11.76 -1.86 5.18
C TYR A 30 13.21 -1.88 4.69
N GLY A 31 14.00 -0.83 4.97
CA GLY A 31 15.38 -0.72 4.49
C GLY A 31 15.49 -0.89 2.98
N ARG A 32 16.48 -1.67 2.52
CA ARG A 32 16.69 -1.97 1.08
C ARG A 32 15.53 -2.72 0.43
N LYS A 33 14.76 -3.50 1.20
CA LYS A 33 13.57 -4.18 0.66
C LYS A 33 12.55 -3.17 0.14
N LEU A 34 12.56 -1.93 0.63
CA LEU A 34 11.67 -0.89 0.12
C LEU A 34 11.93 -0.58 -1.35
N ASP A 35 13.20 -0.42 -1.72
CA ASP A 35 13.61 -0.13 -3.09
C ASP A 35 13.28 -1.31 -3.99
N GLU A 36 13.57 -2.54 -3.55
CA GLU A 36 13.21 -3.77 -4.27
C GLU A 36 11.69 -3.90 -4.48
N MET A 37 10.88 -3.55 -3.47
CA MET A 37 9.42 -3.54 -3.60
C MET A 37 8.92 -2.48 -4.59
N PHE A 38 9.50 -1.28 -4.58
CA PHE A 38 9.17 -0.25 -5.57
C PHE A 38 9.58 -0.64 -6.99
N ASP A 39 10.75 -1.23 -7.15
CA ASP A 39 11.22 -1.74 -8.45
C ASP A 39 10.32 -2.85 -8.96
N TRP A 40 9.95 -3.81 -8.11
CA TRP A 40 9.00 -4.87 -8.45
C TRP A 40 7.63 -4.31 -8.84
N LEU A 41 7.10 -3.35 -8.07
CA LEU A 41 5.83 -2.68 -8.40
C LEU A 41 5.91 -1.93 -9.74
N ASN A 42 7.05 -1.33 -10.05
CA ASN A 42 7.25 -0.66 -11.33
C ASN A 42 7.32 -1.66 -12.51
N CYS A 43 7.95 -2.82 -12.30
CA CYS A 43 8.11 -3.85 -13.32
C CYS A 43 6.84 -4.69 -13.56
N GLU A 44 6.22 -5.20 -12.51
CA GLU A 44 5.09 -6.15 -12.60
C GLU A 44 3.75 -5.43 -12.71
N VAL A 45 3.53 -4.39 -11.90
CA VAL A 45 2.23 -3.69 -11.82
C VAL A 45 2.20 -2.49 -12.76
N GLY A 46 3.31 -1.77 -12.85
CA GLY A 46 3.47 -0.55 -13.64
C GLY A 46 3.25 0.73 -12.82
N GLN A 47 4.08 1.74 -13.08
CA GLN A 47 4.22 2.97 -12.29
C GLN A 47 2.92 3.78 -12.07
N ASN A 48 1.89 3.61 -12.92
CA ASN A 48 0.60 4.31 -12.82
C ASN A 48 -0.54 3.42 -12.29
N ASN A 49 -0.24 2.18 -11.92
CA ASN A 49 -1.22 1.18 -11.50
C ASN A 49 -1.16 0.87 -10.00
N TYR A 50 -0.30 1.57 -9.26
CA TYR A 50 -0.25 1.50 -7.81
C TYR A 50 -0.05 2.87 -7.17
N VAL A 51 -0.42 2.99 -5.89
CA VAL A 51 -0.03 4.11 -5.03
C VAL A 51 0.38 3.57 -3.67
N TRP A 52 1.59 3.87 -3.24
CA TRP A 52 2.06 3.58 -1.89
C TRP A 52 1.92 4.82 -1.01
N VAL A 53 1.31 4.66 0.17
CA VAL A 53 1.31 5.71 1.20
C VAL A 53 1.71 5.13 2.55
N SER A 54 2.40 5.94 3.35
CA SER A 54 2.58 5.64 4.77
C SER A 54 1.22 5.64 5.47
N ASP A 55 0.94 4.61 6.25
CA ASP A 55 -0.25 4.54 7.12
C ASP A 55 0.19 4.28 8.56
N ARG A 56 -0.73 4.43 9.51
CA ARG A 56 -0.43 4.08 10.91
C ARG A 56 -1.66 3.47 11.54
N GLN A 57 -1.47 2.38 12.27
CA GLN A 57 -2.52 1.73 13.06
C GLN A 57 -2.24 1.94 14.55
N PRO A 58 -3.25 1.80 15.42
CA PRO A 58 -3.03 1.83 16.86
C PRO A 58 -1.95 0.80 17.25
N GLY A 59 -0.83 1.28 17.79
CA GLY A 59 0.24 0.43 18.29
C GLY A 59 1.34 0.02 17.30
N HIS A 60 1.26 0.34 16.01
CA HIS A 60 2.33 0.03 15.04
C HIS A 60 2.28 0.91 13.78
N ASP A 61 3.42 1.03 13.11
CA ASP A 61 3.51 1.67 11.80
C ASP A 61 3.04 0.71 10.69
N ALA A 62 2.44 1.27 9.66
CA ALA A 62 1.89 0.51 8.55
C ALA A 62 2.19 1.18 7.21
N SER A 63 1.96 0.45 6.14
CA SER A 63 1.94 0.98 4.79
C SER A 63 0.63 0.58 4.14
N ALA A 64 0.01 1.52 3.43
CA ALA A 64 -1.14 1.24 2.61
C ALA A 64 -0.74 1.32 1.14
N VAL A 65 -0.91 0.21 0.43
CA VAL A 65 -0.66 0.09 -1.00
C VAL A 65 -2.01 -0.05 -1.70
N TYR A 66 -2.28 0.87 -2.61
CA TYR A 66 -3.49 0.90 -3.41
C TYR A 66 -3.17 0.34 -4.79
N LEU A 67 -3.97 -0.62 -5.26
CA LEU A 67 -3.73 -1.40 -6.47
C LEU A 67 -5.00 -1.49 -7.31
N ARG A 68 -4.84 -1.78 -8.61
CA ARG A 68 -5.97 -2.00 -9.53
C ARG A 68 -6.51 -3.42 -9.49
N SER A 69 -5.66 -4.40 -9.20
CA SER A 69 -5.99 -5.82 -9.22
C SER A 69 -5.76 -6.44 -7.84
N LEU A 70 -6.61 -7.40 -7.49
CA LEU A 70 -6.45 -8.23 -6.30
C LEU A 70 -5.27 -9.20 -6.47
N ASP A 71 -5.03 -9.67 -7.70
CA ASP A 71 -3.95 -10.58 -8.03
C ASP A 71 -2.58 -9.94 -7.78
N ASP A 72 -2.41 -8.67 -8.19
CA ASP A 72 -1.18 -7.90 -7.92
C ASP A 72 -0.95 -7.70 -6.42
N ALA A 73 -2.03 -7.51 -5.66
CA ALA A 73 -1.98 -7.37 -4.21
C ALA A 73 -1.51 -8.66 -3.52
N GLN A 74 -2.01 -9.81 -3.95
CA GLN A 74 -1.60 -11.10 -3.44
C GLN A 74 -0.15 -11.39 -3.79
N LYS A 75 0.25 -11.20 -5.05
CA LYS A 75 1.63 -11.36 -5.52
C LYS A 75 2.62 -10.49 -4.74
N LEU A 76 2.28 -9.24 -4.45
CA LEU A 76 3.13 -8.36 -3.64
C LEU A 76 3.38 -8.94 -2.25
N VAL A 77 2.32 -9.40 -1.58
CA VAL A 77 2.40 -9.94 -0.22
C VAL A 77 3.21 -11.24 -0.20
N GLU A 78 2.97 -12.12 -1.18
CA GLU A 78 3.66 -13.41 -1.31
C GLU A 78 5.14 -13.24 -1.69
N CYS A 79 5.45 -12.39 -2.67
CA CYS A 79 6.81 -12.23 -3.18
C CYS A 79 7.79 -11.66 -2.15
N PHE A 80 7.28 -10.85 -1.21
CA PHE A 80 8.09 -10.18 -0.19
C PHE A 80 7.83 -10.69 1.24
N GLU A 81 7.02 -11.75 1.38
CA GLU A 81 6.63 -12.35 2.66
C GLU A 81 6.13 -11.32 3.68
N LEU A 82 5.25 -10.42 3.23
CA LEU A 82 4.83 -9.26 4.01
C LEU A 82 3.74 -9.61 5.04
N GLU A 83 3.81 -9.02 6.23
CA GLU A 83 2.78 -9.20 7.26
C GLU A 83 1.52 -8.41 6.88
N LEU A 84 0.56 -9.10 6.28
CA LEU A 84 -0.72 -8.56 5.86
C LEU A 84 -1.60 -8.26 7.08
N LEU A 85 -1.91 -6.98 7.29
CA LEU A 85 -2.86 -6.55 8.31
C LEU A 85 -4.28 -6.61 7.79
N PHE A 86 -4.47 -6.19 6.54
CA PHE A 86 -5.79 -6.09 5.93
C PHE A 86 -5.69 -6.00 4.41
N LEU A 87 -6.60 -6.68 3.72
CA LEU A 87 -6.80 -6.55 2.29
C LEU A 87 -8.27 -6.27 2.04
N GLU A 88 -8.58 -5.24 1.27
CA GLU A 88 -9.95 -4.82 1.01
C GLU A 88 -10.14 -4.38 -0.43
N GLU A 89 -11.22 -4.85 -1.02
CA GLU A 89 -11.77 -4.30 -2.25
C GLU A 89 -12.67 -3.11 -1.91
N LEU A 90 -12.18 -1.92 -2.24
CA LEU A 90 -12.93 -0.67 -2.20
C LEU A 90 -13.91 -0.65 -3.37
N LYS A 91 -15.21 -0.58 -3.05
CA LYS A 91 -16.23 -0.26 -4.04
C LYS A 91 -16.00 1.16 -4.53
N LEU A 92 -15.58 1.32 -5.78
CA LEU A 92 -15.52 2.62 -6.44
C LEU A 92 -16.95 3.15 -6.56
N VAL A 93 -17.25 4.26 -5.88
CA VAL A 93 -18.55 4.95 -5.88
C VAL A 93 -18.56 6.01 -6.97
#